data_AF-A0A7J7Q856-F1
#
_entry.id   AF-A0A7J7Q856-F1
#
_cell.length_a   1.000
_cell.length_b   1.000
_cell.length_c   1.000
_cell.angle_alpha   90.00
_cell.angle_beta   90.00
_cell.angle_gamma   90.00
#
_symmetry.space_group_name_H-M   'P 1'
#
loop_
_entity.id
_entity.type
_entity.pdbx_description
1 polymer ?
#
loop_
_entity_poly.entity_id
_entity_poly.type
_entity_poly.pdbx_seq_one_letter_code
_entity_poly.pdbx_strand_id
1 'polypeptide(L)'
;MAVSVSSSSSSDVQRRLSDTGVFVGISWTEYLQLGRQLGQPMGANTAQGAVLSVACGSRVSYQFGLKGPSLSVDTACSSSLVAAALARQALVGSPTSGSSSSSSVRRLASSALVAGINMCLLPATTAMFQKAGMLAPDGRCKAMDAAADGYVRAEAAAMMLVGVGAAAGAILQPSFICTGAAVNQDGRSSSLTAPNGPAQQDVLRAAMADAGLSPADLSGLQMHGTGTALGERLCSSAAKCLCAVACAMQRRTLQHDMKACMAAA
;
A
#
# COMPACT_ATOMS: atom_id res chain seq x y z
N MET A 1 -16.42 16.59 19.20
CA MET A 1 -16.08 17.92 18.65
C MET A 1 -16.73 18.01 17.28
N ALA A 2 -17.77 18.84 17.13
CA ALA A 2 -18.45 19.02 15.86
C ALA A 2 -17.54 19.79 14.90
N VAL A 3 -17.18 19.17 13.77
CA VAL A 3 -16.39 19.82 12.71
C VAL A 3 -17.35 20.66 11.88
N SER A 4 -17.20 21.98 11.96
CA SER A 4 -17.87 22.93 11.08
C SER A 4 -17.36 22.75 9.65
N VAL A 5 -18.14 22.05 8.82
CA VAL A 5 -17.92 22.02 7.37
C VAL A 5 -18.32 23.38 6.82
N SER A 6 -17.35 24.21 6.46
CA SER A 6 -17.59 25.49 5.79
C SER A 6 -18.38 25.25 4.49
N SER A 7 -19.50 25.97 4.34
CA SER A 7 -20.48 25.87 3.26
C SER A 7 -19.87 26.16 1.88
N SER A 8 -19.24 25.15 1.30
CA SER A 8 -18.94 25.11 -0.14
C SER A 8 -20.14 24.48 -0.83
N SER A 9 -20.60 25.06 -1.93
CA SER A 9 -21.74 24.52 -2.68
C SER A 9 -21.41 23.10 -3.16
N SER A 10 -22.36 22.16 -3.09
CA SER A 10 -22.16 20.77 -3.54
C SER A 10 -21.60 20.69 -4.98
N SER A 11 -21.93 21.68 -5.82
CA SER A 11 -21.42 21.83 -7.18
C SER A 11 -19.93 22.15 -7.26
N ASP A 12 -19.37 22.92 -6.32
CA ASP A 12 -17.95 23.29 -6.32
C ASP A 12 -17.07 22.12 -5.89
N VAL A 13 -17.52 21.35 -4.90
CA VAL A 13 -16.86 20.12 -4.45
C VAL A 13 -16.84 19.09 -5.59
N GLN A 14 -17.97 18.93 -6.29
CA GLN A 14 -18.07 17.96 -7.39
C GLN A 14 -17.22 18.34 -8.61
N ARG A 15 -17.05 19.63 -8.91
CA ARG A 15 -16.09 20.07 -9.94
C ARG A 15 -14.65 19.80 -9.53
N ARG A 16 -14.29 20.09 -8.28
CA ARG A 16 -12.93 19.88 -7.74
C ARG A 16 -12.52 18.42 -7.66
N LEU A 17 -13.48 17.52 -7.47
CA LEU A 17 -13.25 16.07 -7.42
C LEU A 17 -13.39 15.39 -8.79
N SER A 18 -13.70 16.12 -9.85
CA SER A 18 -14.02 15.50 -11.15
C SER A 18 -12.84 14.73 -11.78
N ASP A 19 -11.60 15.09 -11.47
CA ASP A 19 -10.38 14.40 -11.93
C ASP A 19 -9.81 13.42 -10.89
N THR A 20 -10.59 13.06 -9.86
CA THR A 20 -10.18 12.10 -8.82
C THR A 20 -9.93 10.72 -9.43
N GLY A 21 -8.77 10.14 -9.14
CA GLY A 21 -8.48 8.74 -9.47
C GLY A 21 -9.05 7.75 -8.45
N VAL A 22 -9.20 6.48 -8.82
CA VAL A 22 -9.69 5.40 -7.95
C VAL A 22 -8.77 4.20 -8.06
N PHE A 23 -8.14 3.81 -6.95
CA PHE A 23 -7.17 2.73 -6.89
C PHE A 23 -7.59 1.75 -5.81
N VAL A 24 -8.03 0.56 -6.20
CA VAL A 24 -8.59 -0.43 -5.27
C VAL A 24 -7.72 -1.67 -5.26
N GLY A 25 -7.06 -1.93 -4.14
CA GLY A 25 -6.44 -3.22 -3.85
C GLY A 25 -7.53 -4.24 -3.54
N ILE A 26 -7.77 -5.16 -4.46
CA ILE A 26 -8.78 -6.20 -4.30
C ILE A 26 -8.31 -7.47 -5.01
N SER A 27 -8.48 -8.58 -4.32
CA SER A 27 -8.13 -9.91 -4.82
C SER A 27 -9.33 -10.83 -4.58
N TRP A 28 -9.44 -11.89 -5.39
CA TRP A 28 -10.45 -12.95 -5.28
C TRP A 28 -11.88 -12.54 -5.65
N THR A 29 -12.58 -13.46 -6.32
CA THR A 29 -13.99 -13.31 -6.71
C THR A 29 -14.86 -14.39 -6.06
N GLU A 30 -14.72 -14.55 -4.73
CA GLU A 30 -15.39 -15.62 -3.98
C GLU A 30 -16.92 -15.54 -4.08
N TYR A 31 -17.48 -14.32 -4.18
CA TYR A 31 -18.93 -14.14 -4.31
C TYR A 31 -19.49 -14.73 -5.61
N LEU A 32 -18.76 -14.60 -6.73
CA LEU A 32 -19.15 -15.22 -8.00
C LEU A 32 -19.18 -16.74 -7.88
N GLN A 33 -18.17 -17.30 -7.22
CA GLN A 33 -18.06 -18.74 -7.01
C GLN A 33 -19.13 -19.27 -6.05
N LEU A 34 -19.44 -18.52 -4.99
CA LEU A 34 -20.53 -18.85 -4.07
C LEU A 34 -21.88 -18.88 -4.80
N GLY A 35 -22.17 -17.88 -5.63
CA GLY A 35 -23.40 -17.85 -6.43
C GLY A 35 -23.54 -19.09 -7.32
N ARG A 36 -22.44 -19.51 -7.96
CA ARG A 36 -22.41 -20.75 -8.76
C ARG A 36 -22.68 -22.01 -7.93
N GLN A 37 -22.10 -22.10 -6.73
CA GLN A 37 -22.34 -23.24 -5.81
C GLN A 37 -23.78 -23.33 -5.33
N LEU A 38 -24.43 -22.18 -5.15
CA LEU A 38 -25.85 -22.08 -4.76
C LEU A 38 -26.82 -22.23 -5.94
N GLY A 39 -26.32 -22.55 -7.15
CA GLY A 39 -27.15 -22.72 -8.34
C GLY A 39 -27.80 -21.42 -8.84
N GLN A 40 -27.23 -20.26 -8.51
CA GLN A 40 -27.76 -18.98 -8.98
C GLN A 40 -27.59 -18.89 -10.50
N PRO A 41 -28.67 -18.60 -11.26
CA PRO A 41 -28.58 -18.44 -12.69
C PRO A 41 -27.71 -17.22 -13.03
N MET A 42 -26.90 -17.35 -14.09
CA MET A 42 -26.19 -16.19 -14.62
C MET A 42 -27.22 -15.25 -15.26
N GLY A 43 -27.34 -14.05 -14.70
CA GLY A 43 -28.23 -13.01 -15.19
C GLY A 43 -27.47 -11.88 -15.88
N ALA A 44 -28.22 -10.93 -16.44
CA ALA A 44 -27.68 -9.76 -17.14
C ALA A 44 -26.72 -8.90 -16.29
N ASN A 45 -26.83 -8.99 -14.96
CA ASN A 45 -26.00 -8.23 -14.01
C ASN A 45 -24.80 -9.00 -13.46
N THR A 46 -24.65 -10.30 -13.76
CA THR A 46 -23.59 -11.13 -13.17
C THR A 46 -22.19 -10.63 -13.56
N ALA A 47 -22.03 -10.19 -14.81
CA ALA A 47 -20.75 -9.66 -15.30
C ALA A 47 -20.36 -8.35 -14.59
N GLN A 48 -21.31 -7.44 -14.36
CA GLN A 48 -21.09 -6.18 -13.65
C GLN A 48 -21.08 -6.37 -12.13
N GLY A 49 -21.64 -7.47 -11.62
CA GLY A 49 -21.81 -7.74 -10.20
C GLY A 49 -20.54 -8.21 -9.51
N ALA A 50 -19.73 -9.01 -10.20
CA ALA A 50 -18.71 -9.83 -9.52
C ALA A 50 -17.32 -9.81 -10.14
N VAL A 51 -17.09 -9.05 -11.22
CA VAL A 51 -15.77 -8.86 -11.81
C VAL A 51 -15.02 -7.75 -11.07
N LEU A 52 -13.75 -8.00 -10.70
CA LEU A 52 -12.95 -7.08 -9.90
C LEU A 52 -12.83 -5.68 -10.50
N SER A 53 -12.60 -5.59 -11.82
CA SER A 53 -12.46 -4.30 -12.52
C SER A 53 -13.68 -3.39 -12.37
N VAL A 54 -14.87 -3.96 -12.17
CA VAL A 54 -16.11 -3.20 -11.99
C VAL A 54 -16.19 -2.56 -10.62
N ALA A 55 -15.54 -3.14 -9.59
CA ALA A 55 -15.51 -2.57 -8.24
C ALA A 55 -14.89 -1.15 -8.24
N CYS A 56 -13.76 -0.96 -8.92
CA CYS A 56 -13.09 0.35 -9.03
C CYS A 56 -13.69 1.26 -10.13
N GLY A 57 -13.78 0.77 -11.36
CA GLY A 57 -14.00 1.57 -12.57
C GLY A 57 -15.46 1.86 -12.85
N SER A 58 -16.29 0.82 -12.97
CA SER A 58 -17.67 1.01 -13.41
C SER A 58 -18.66 1.25 -12.26
N ARG A 59 -18.24 1.13 -10.99
CA ARG A 59 -19.09 1.42 -9.84
C ARG A 59 -18.71 2.72 -9.15
N VAL A 60 -17.52 2.83 -8.56
CA VAL A 60 -17.13 4.03 -7.81
C VAL A 60 -16.97 5.23 -8.74
N SER A 61 -16.14 5.12 -9.79
CA SER A 61 -15.95 6.24 -10.72
C SER A 61 -17.25 6.64 -11.43
N TYR A 62 -18.07 5.66 -11.84
CA TYR A 62 -19.38 5.92 -12.45
C TYR A 62 -20.37 6.62 -11.48
N GLN A 63 -20.55 6.07 -10.27
CA GLN A 63 -21.52 6.56 -9.29
C GLN A 63 -21.23 8.01 -8.87
N PHE A 64 -19.95 8.37 -8.77
CA PHE A 64 -19.52 9.71 -8.34
C PHE A 64 -19.09 10.62 -9.51
N GLY A 65 -19.15 10.15 -10.76
CA GLY A 65 -18.76 10.91 -11.94
C GLY A 65 -17.27 11.28 -11.99
N LEU A 66 -16.41 10.45 -11.41
CA LEU A 66 -14.96 10.66 -11.35
C LEU A 66 -14.30 10.26 -12.67
N LYS A 67 -13.37 11.09 -13.16
CA LYS A 67 -12.74 10.94 -14.48
C LYS A 67 -11.23 10.73 -14.43
N GLY A 68 -10.65 10.60 -13.23
CA GLY A 68 -9.24 10.22 -13.07
C GLY A 68 -9.00 8.74 -13.39
N PRO A 69 -7.74 8.27 -13.31
CA PRO A 69 -7.39 6.87 -13.51
C PRO A 69 -8.18 5.95 -12.58
N SER A 70 -8.69 4.82 -13.08
CA SER A 70 -9.47 3.88 -12.27
C SER A 70 -8.98 2.45 -12.44
N LEU A 71 -8.47 1.85 -11.37
CA LEU A 71 -7.66 0.63 -11.40
C LEU A 71 -8.02 -0.31 -10.24
N SER A 72 -8.19 -1.59 -10.57
CA SER A 72 -8.16 -2.69 -9.60
C SER A 72 -6.76 -3.27 -9.61
N VAL A 73 -6.17 -3.40 -8.43
CA VAL A 73 -4.80 -3.85 -8.24
C VAL A 73 -4.86 -5.19 -7.50
N ASP A 74 -4.32 -6.23 -8.14
CA ASP A 74 -4.14 -7.54 -7.53
C ASP A 74 -2.65 -7.91 -7.54
N THR A 75 -2.00 -7.69 -6.41
CA THR A 75 -0.64 -8.16 -6.11
C THR A 75 -0.66 -9.03 -4.85
N ALA A 76 -1.75 -9.78 -4.66
CA ALA A 76 -2.01 -10.59 -3.46
C ALA A 76 -1.94 -9.76 -2.15
N CYS A 77 -1.11 -10.15 -1.18
CA CYS A 77 -1.08 -9.55 0.16
C CYS A 77 -0.68 -8.06 0.17
N SER A 78 -0.05 -7.55 -0.89
CA SER A 78 0.39 -6.16 -0.98
C SER A 78 -0.55 -5.24 -1.78
N SER A 79 -1.67 -5.76 -2.30
CA SER A 79 -2.57 -5.07 -3.24
C SER A 79 -2.94 -3.65 -2.81
N SER A 80 -3.30 -3.44 -1.54
CA SER A 80 -3.72 -2.13 -1.03
C SER A 80 -2.57 -1.12 -0.93
N LEU A 81 -1.37 -1.56 -0.54
CA LEU A 81 -0.18 -0.70 -0.50
C LEU A 81 0.33 -0.37 -1.90
N VAL A 82 0.27 -1.31 -2.84
CA VAL A 82 0.61 -1.04 -4.24
C VAL A 82 -0.41 -0.08 -4.86
N ALA A 83 -1.70 -0.22 -4.57
CA ALA A 83 -2.71 0.75 -4.98
C ALA A 83 -2.41 2.16 -4.45
N ALA A 84 -1.97 2.28 -3.18
CA ALA A 84 -1.56 3.56 -2.60
C ALA A 84 -0.32 4.15 -3.30
N ALA A 85 0.68 3.32 -3.62
CA ALA A 85 1.89 3.75 -4.33
C ALA A 85 1.56 4.25 -5.75
N LEU A 86 0.70 3.54 -6.49
CA LEU A 86 0.22 3.96 -7.81
C LEU A 86 -0.58 5.26 -7.75
N ALA A 87 -1.43 5.42 -6.73
CA ALA A 87 -2.14 6.68 -6.50
C ALA A 87 -1.16 7.83 -6.25
N ARG A 88 -0.13 7.65 -5.41
CA ARG A 88 0.91 8.66 -5.20
C ARG A 88 1.61 9.03 -6.51
N GLN A 89 1.97 8.06 -7.34
CA GLN A 89 2.59 8.32 -8.65
C GLN A 89 1.66 9.12 -9.58
N ALA A 90 0.37 8.80 -9.61
CA ALA A 90 -0.61 9.55 -10.39
C ALA A 90 -0.78 11.00 -9.91
N LEU A 91 -0.63 11.22 -8.60
CA LEU A 91 -0.78 12.52 -7.95
C LEU A 91 0.46 13.40 -8.01
N VAL A 92 1.65 12.85 -7.80
CA VAL A 92 2.90 13.62 -7.68
C VAL A 92 3.66 13.63 -9.01
N GLY A 93 3.38 12.68 -9.91
CA GLY A 93 4.21 12.41 -11.07
C GLY A 93 5.36 11.45 -10.74
N SER A 94 5.89 10.75 -11.76
CA SER A 94 7.01 9.83 -11.55
C SER A 94 8.36 10.57 -11.44
N PRO A 95 9.18 10.28 -10.41
CA PRO A 95 10.56 10.77 -10.32
C PRO A 95 11.54 10.05 -11.27
N THR A 96 11.16 8.93 -11.89
CA THR A 96 12.05 8.13 -12.75
C THR A 96 12.11 8.56 -14.22
N SER A 97 11.40 9.63 -14.60
CA SER A 97 11.57 10.24 -15.92
C SER A 97 12.85 11.07 -15.94
N GLY A 98 14.00 10.39 -16.06
CA GLY A 98 15.24 10.99 -16.55
C GLY A 98 15.05 11.45 -18.00
N SER A 99 14.33 12.55 -18.19
CA SER A 99 14.34 13.28 -19.44
C SER A 99 15.02 14.61 -19.16
N SER A 100 16.28 14.68 -19.58
CA SER A 100 17.06 15.90 -19.70
C SER A 100 16.42 16.81 -20.75
N SER A 101 15.25 17.37 -20.46
CA SER A 101 14.64 18.54 -21.09
C SER A 101 13.25 18.75 -20.50
N SER A 102 13.09 19.83 -19.73
CA SER A 102 11.86 20.65 -19.55
C SER A 102 10.50 20.01 -19.89
N SER A 103 10.21 18.81 -19.38
CA SER A 103 8.93 18.11 -19.52
C SER A 103 8.30 18.06 -18.15
N SER A 104 7.38 18.99 -17.88
CA SER A 104 6.58 18.97 -16.66
C SER A 104 5.90 17.61 -16.58
N VAL A 105 6.31 16.78 -15.62
CA VAL A 105 5.68 15.47 -15.39
C VAL A 105 4.19 15.73 -15.14
N ARG A 106 3.34 15.31 -16.07
CA ARG A 106 1.91 15.60 -16.03
C ARG A 106 1.29 14.74 -14.92
N ARG A 107 0.77 15.40 -13.87
CA ARG A 107 -0.13 14.76 -12.90
C ARG A 107 -1.33 14.17 -13.64
N LEU A 108 -1.70 12.94 -13.30
CA LEU A 108 -2.85 12.26 -13.88
C LEU A 108 -4.14 12.52 -13.09
N ALA A 109 -4.02 13.00 -11.84
CA ALA A 109 -5.14 13.37 -10.98
C ALA A 109 -4.74 14.45 -9.94
N SER A 110 -5.70 15.21 -9.42
CA SER A 110 -5.52 16.14 -8.29
C SER A 110 -5.73 15.49 -6.91
N SER A 111 -6.53 14.42 -6.88
CA SER A 111 -6.84 13.60 -5.71
C SER A 111 -7.12 12.16 -6.12
N ALA A 112 -7.12 11.23 -5.17
CA ALA A 112 -7.40 9.83 -5.43
C ALA A 112 -8.11 9.16 -4.24
N LEU A 113 -9.04 8.27 -4.54
CA LEU A 113 -9.57 7.30 -3.61
C LEU A 113 -8.68 6.06 -3.64
N VAL A 114 -8.14 5.67 -2.50
CA VAL A 114 -7.33 4.46 -2.33
C VAL A 114 -8.09 3.52 -1.39
N ALA A 115 -8.33 2.30 -1.82
CA ALA A 115 -9.05 1.32 -1.01
C ALA A 115 -8.33 -0.04 -0.98
N GLY A 116 -8.59 -0.80 0.09
CA GLY A 116 -8.18 -2.19 0.24
C GLY A 116 -9.37 -3.01 0.72
N ILE A 117 -9.68 -4.10 0.02
CA ILE A 117 -10.85 -4.93 0.32
C ILE A 117 -10.46 -6.41 0.29
N ASN A 118 -10.81 -7.14 1.34
CA ASN A 118 -10.71 -8.60 1.41
C ASN A 118 -11.93 -9.19 2.15
N MET A 119 -12.57 -10.17 1.53
CA MET A 119 -13.69 -10.92 2.09
C MET A 119 -13.39 -12.42 2.03
N CYS A 120 -13.75 -13.15 3.08
CA CYS A 120 -13.53 -14.58 3.27
C CYS A 120 -14.89 -15.31 3.26
N LEU A 121 -15.50 -15.37 2.08
CA LEU A 121 -16.83 -15.92 1.84
C LEU A 121 -16.86 -17.44 1.67
N LEU A 122 -15.75 -18.04 1.21
CA LEU A 122 -15.68 -19.47 0.91
C LEU A 122 -14.71 -20.23 1.81
N PRO A 123 -15.16 -21.30 2.52
CA PRO A 123 -14.28 -22.19 3.28
C PRO A 123 -13.24 -22.88 2.40
N ALA A 124 -13.55 -23.13 1.13
CA ALA A 124 -12.64 -23.75 0.17
C ALA A 124 -11.34 -22.97 0.01
N THR A 125 -11.39 -21.63 0.01
CA THR A 125 -10.20 -20.79 -0.09
C THR A 125 -9.35 -20.90 1.18
N THR A 126 -9.96 -20.97 2.37
CA THR A 126 -9.24 -21.22 3.62
C THR A 126 -8.57 -22.59 3.60
N ALA A 127 -9.28 -23.63 3.15
CA ALA A 127 -8.74 -24.98 3.02
C ALA A 127 -7.55 -25.05 2.04
N MET A 128 -7.60 -24.26 0.96
CA MET A 128 -6.48 -24.14 0.01
C MET A 128 -5.22 -23.58 0.70
N PHE A 129 -5.33 -22.49 1.45
CA PHE A 129 -4.19 -21.91 2.19
C PHE A 129 -3.69 -22.80 3.32
N GLN A 130 -4.60 -23.52 3.99
CA GLN A 130 -4.23 -24.52 4.99
C GLN A 130 -3.42 -25.66 4.36
N LYS A 131 -3.85 -26.18 3.20
CA LYS A 131 -3.09 -27.20 2.45
C LYS A 131 -1.75 -26.68 1.93
N ALA A 132 -1.64 -25.40 1.65
CA ALA A 132 -0.39 -24.74 1.29
C ALA A 132 0.55 -24.50 2.49
N GLY A 133 0.14 -24.87 3.71
CA GLY A 133 0.95 -24.70 4.93
C GLY A 133 1.14 -23.24 5.35
N MET A 134 0.22 -22.36 4.96
CA MET A 134 0.35 -20.92 5.21
C MET A 134 -0.38 -20.45 6.49
N LEU A 135 -1.31 -21.25 7.01
CA LEU A 135 -2.18 -20.85 8.12
C LEU A 135 -1.72 -21.41 9.46
N ALA A 136 -1.78 -20.59 10.50
CA ALA A 136 -1.50 -21.00 11.88
C ALA A 136 -2.61 -21.93 12.41
N PRO A 137 -2.30 -23.13 12.94
CA PRO A 137 -3.30 -24.07 13.46
C PRO A 137 -4.12 -23.53 14.64
N ASP A 138 -3.54 -22.62 15.42
CA ASP A 138 -4.19 -21.98 16.57
C ASP A 138 -4.96 -20.69 16.21
N GLY A 139 -4.98 -20.32 14.92
CA GLY A 139 -5.72 -19.18 14.38
C GLY A 139 -5.15 -17.81 14.79
N ARG A 140 -3.86 -17.72 15.14
CA ARG A 140 -3.25 -16.45 15.59
C ARG A 140 -2.00 -16.10 14.77
N CYS A 141 -1.95 -14.86 14.28
CA CYS A 141 -0.71 -14.29 13.75
C CYS A 141 0.24 -13.96 14.92
N LYS A 142 1.24 -14.80 15.15
CA LYS A 142 2.26 -14.61 16.20
C LYS A 142 3.49 -13.88 15.64
N ALA A 143 3.29 -12.66 15.15
CA ALA A 143 4.35 -11.86 14.53
C ALA A 143 5.50 -11.61 15.53
N MET A 144 6.75 -11.76 15.06
CA MET A 144 7.97 -11.65 15.86
C MET A 144 8.10 -12.62 17.04
N ASP A 145 7.21 -13.60 17.19
CA ASP A 145 7.27 -14.63 18.24
C ASP A 145 8.12 -15.83 17.78
N ALA A 146 8.79 -16.50 18.73
CA ALA A 146 9.53 -17.73 18.44
C ALA A 146 8.62 -18.89 18.00
N ALA A 147 7.34 -18.86 18.40
CA ALA A 147 6.30 -19.81 18.06
C ALA A 147 5.51 -19.44 16.78
N ALA A 148 6.02 -18.52 15.96
CA ALA A 148 5.48 -18.13 14.67
C ALA A 148 5.34 -19.34 13.71
N ASP A 149 4.11 -19.74 13.40
CA ASP A 149 3.76 -20.94 12.63
C ASP A 149 2.76 -20.69 11.49
N GLY A 150 2.45 -19.43 11.16
CA GLY A 150 1.54 -19.06 10.08
C GLY A 150 0.74 -17.79 10.36
N TYR A 151 -0.11 -17.43 9.42
CA TYR A 151 -1.06 -16.31 9.57
C TYR A 151 -2.51 -16.80 9.71
N VAL A 152 -3.43 -15.90 10.07
CA VAL A 152 -4.88 -16.15 10.03
C VAL A 152 -5.54 -15.23 9.01
N ARG A 153 -6.51 -15.75 8.25
CA ARG A 153 -7.29 -14.94 7.32
C ARG A 153 -8.22 -14.00 8.09
N ALA A 154 -8.38 -12.78 7.59
CA ALA A 154 -9.29 -11.79 8.17
C ALA A 154 -10.00 -11.02 7.05
N GLU A 155 -11.15 -10.46 7.35
CA GLU A 155 -11.90 -9.59 6.45
C GLU A 155 -11.64 -8.12 6.79
N ALA A 156 -11.54 -7.29 5.76
CA ALA A 156 -11.39 -5.86 5.94
C ALA A 156 -11.83 -5.12 4.67
N ALA A 157 -12.44 -3.95 4.88
CA ALA A 157 -12.68 -2.98 3.82
C ALA A 157 -12.34 -1.59 4.36
N ALA A 158 -11.37 -0.93 3.75
CA ALA A 158 -10.95 0.41 4.13
C ALA A 158 -10.74 1.28 2.89
N MET A 159 -11.00 2.58 3.02
CA MET A 159 -10.80 3.57 1.97
C MET A 159 -10.24 4.86 2.57
N MET A 160 -9.36 5.51 1.82
CA MET A 160 -8.78 6.81 2.12
C MET A 160 -8.91 7.73 0.91
N LEU A 161 -9.22 9.00 1.17
CA LEU A 161 -9.06 10.07 0.18
C LEU A 161 -7.67 10.67 0.37
N VAL A 162 -6.87 10.66 -0.68
CA VAL A 162 -5.54 11.28 -0.72
C VAL A 162 -5.51 12.36 -1.78
N GLY A 163 -4.71 13.39 -1.58
CA GLY A 163 -4.58 14.48 -2.54
C GLY A 163 -3.35 15.34 -2.26
N VAL A 164 -3.09 16.27 -3.17
CA VAL A 164 -1.92 17.15 -3.11
C VAL A 164 -2.33 18.62 -3.20
N GLY A 165 -1.60 19.48 -2.49
CA GLY A 165 -1.77 20.92 -2.52
C GLY A 165 -3.13 21.41 -1.98
N ALA A 166 -3.55 22.57 -2.47
CA ALA A 166 -4.76 23.26 -2.00
C ALA A 166 -6.05 22.45 -2.19
N ALA A 167 -6.08 21.50 -3.13
CA ALA A 167 -7.22 20.61 -3.33
C ALA A 167 -7.46 19.72 -2.10
N ALA A 168 -6.41 19.10 -1.55
CA ALA A 168 -6.53 18.28 -0.34
C ALA A 168 -6.87 19.12 0.90
N GLY A 169 -6.16 20.24 1.09
CA GLY A 169 -6.36 21.13 2.24
C GLY A 169 -7.72 21.84 2.28
N ALA A 170 -8.39 21.98 1.12
CA ALA A 170 -9.73 22.55 1.03
C ALA A 170 -10.84 21.52 1.34
N ILE A 171 -10.52 20.22 1.36
CA ILE A 171 -11.51 19.14 1.55
C ILE A 171 -11.44 18.61 2.99
N LEU A 172 -10.25 18.31 3.50
CA LEU A 172 -10.04 17.78 4.86
C LEU A 172 -8.67 18.20 5.43
N GLN A 173 -8.59 18.33 6.76
CA GLN A 173 -7.30 18.43 7.44
C GLN A 173 -6.59 17.05 7.37
N PRO A 174 -5.34 16.98 6.90
CA PRO A 174 -4.66 15.70 6.72
C PRO A 174 -4.34 15.06 8.08
N SER A 175 -4.71 13.79 8.26
CA SER A 175 -4.32 13.01 9.44
C SER A 175 -2.89 12.45 9.34
N PHE A 176 -2.41 12.20 8.11
CA PHE A 176 -1.09 11.67 7.82
C PHE A 176 -0.57 12.22 6.48
N ILE A 177 0.75 12.24 6.31
CA ILE A 177 1.42 12.63 5.07
C ILE A 177 2.24 11.44 4.57
N CYS A 178 1.99 11.01 3.33
CA CYS A 178 2.83 10.03 2.66
C CYS A 178 4.04 10.73 2.03
N THR A 179 5.21 10.58 2.65
CA THR A 179 6.45 11.23 2.20
C THR A 179 7.09 10.47 1.02
N GLY A 180 7.09 9.14 1.05
CA GLY A 180 7.60 8.31 -0.03
C GLY A 180 6.99 6.91 -0.07
N ALA A 181 7.13 6.25 -1.23
CA ALA A 181 6.70 4.89 -1.47
C ALA A 181 7.56 4.23 -2.57
N ALA A 182 7.78 2.93 -2.45
CA ALA A 182 8.46 2.14 -3.48
C ALA A 182 7.83 0.75 -3.60
N VAL A 183 7.95 0.16 -4.79
CA VAL A 183 7.50 -1.19 -5.11
C VAL A 183 8.59 -1.88 -5.93
N ASN A 184 8.92 -3.12 -5.58
CA ASN A 184 9.82 -3.97 -6.37
C ASN A 184 9.32 -5.42 -6.38
N GLN A 185 10.15 -6.32 -6.88
CA GLN A 185 9.91 -7.76 -6.88
C GLN A 185 11.15 -8.49 -6.35
N ASP A 186 10.91 -9.62 -5.68
CA ASP A 186 11.94 -10.47 -5.09
C ASP A 186 12.82 -11.16 -6.16
N GLY A 187 12.33 -11.23 -7.40
CA GLY A 187 13.03 -11.86 -8.51
C GLY A 187 13.22 -13.37 -8.27
N ARG A 188 14.43 -13.88 -8.53
CA ARG A 188 14.75 -15.28 -8.27
C ARG A 188 15.09 -15.48 -6.78
N SER A 189 14.21 -16.15 -6.05
CA SER A 189 14.42 -16.56 -4.65
C SER A 189 14.48 -18.10 -4.53
N SER A 190 14.52 -18.62 -3.30
CA SER A 190 14.63 -20.06 -3.02
C SER A 190 13.38 -20.87 -3.41
N SER A 191 12.22 -20.21 -3.55
CA SER A 191 10.99 -20.77 -4.12
C SER A 191 10.06 -19.61 -4.51
N LEU A 192 9.08 -19.85 -5.37
CA LEU A 192 8.15 -18.80 -5.84
C LEU A 192 7.47 -18.01 -4.70
N THR A 193 7.24 -18.64 -3.55
CA THR A 193 6.58 -18.02 -2.39
C THR A 193 7.55 -17.66 -1.27
N ALA A 194 8.86 -17.90 -1.45
CA ALA A 194 9.85 -17.57 -0.44
C ALA A 194 10.27 -16.08 -0.55
N PRO A 195 10.20 -15.32 0.56
CA PRO A 195 10.60 -13.92 0.56
C PRO A 195 12.12 -13.76 0.36
N ASN A 196 12.53 -12.61 -0.17
CA ASN A 196 13.93 -12.26 -0.42
C ASN A 196 14.41 -11.07 0.44
N GLY A 197 15.38 -11.31 1.32
CA GLY A 197 15.91 -10.30 2.25
C GLY A 197 16.55 -9.09 1.56
N PRO A 198 17.49 -9.29 0.61
CA PRO A 198 18.06 -8.19 -0.19
C PRO A 198 17.00 -7.34 -0.90
N ALA A 199 16.03 -7.95 -1.57
CA ALA A 199 14.96 -7.22 -2.24
C ALA A 199 14.12 -6.37 -1.27
N GLN A 200 13.84 -6.90 -0.07
CA GLN A 200 13.18 -6.12 0.99
C GLN A 200 14.03 -4.93 1.47
N GLN A 201 15.35 -5.08 1.58
CA GLN A 201 16.23 -3.96 1.93
C GLN A 201 16.26 -2.89 0.83
N ASP A 202 16.26 -3.32 -0.43
CA ASP A 202 16.30 -2.41 -1.58
C ASP A 202 15.00 -1.61 -1.72
N VAL A 203 13.83 -2.22 -1.52
CA VAL A 203 12.56 -1.48 -1.55
C VAL A 203 12.45 -0.48 -0.40
N LEU A 204 12.94 -0.83 0.80
CA LEU A 204 12.99 0.09 1.92
C LEU A 204 13.92 1.28 1.61
N ARG A 205 15.11 1.02 1.05
CA ARG A 205 16.04 2.08 0.65
C ARG A 205 15.46 2.97 -0.44
N ALA A 206 14.77 2.40 -1.42
CA ALA A 206 14.11 3.15 -2.48
C ALA A 206 12.98 4.04 -1.94
N ALA A 207 12.15 3.53 -1.02
CA ALA A 207 11.09 4.32 -0.39
C ALA A 207 11.65 5.48 0.45
N MET A 208 12.76 5.25 1.17
CA MET A 208 13.45 6.28 1.94
C MET A 208 14.07 7.36 1.04
N ALA A 209 14.69 6.95 -0.07
CA ALA A 209 15.25 7.86 -1.05
C ALA A 209 14.15 8.72 -1.72
N ASP A 210 13.02 8.12 -2.08
CA ASP A 210 11.85 8.83 -2.61
C ASP A 210 11.21 9.78 -1.58
N ALA A 211 11.32 9.46 -0.28
CA ALA A 211 10.92 10.36 0.80
C ALA A 211 11.94 11.45 1.13
N GLY A 212 13.18 11.35 0.65
CA GLY A 212 14.30 12.21 1.06
C GLY A 212 14.69 12.04 2.54
N LEU A 213 14.42 10.88 3.14
CA LEU A 213 14.64 10.61 4.56
C LEU A 213 15.84 9.67 4.78
N SER A 214 16.46 9.82 5.94
CA SER A 214 17.50 8.93 6.46
C SER A 214 16.91 7.97 7.51
N PRO A 215 17.51 6.79 7.73
CA PRO A 215 17.03 5.85 8.75
C PRO A 215 16.92 6.43 10.17
N ALA A 216 17.67 7.49 10.48
CA ALA A 216 17.62 8.18 11.78
C ALA A 216 16.34 9.01 11.96
N ASP A 217 15.63 9.33 10.87
CA ASP A 217 14.38 10.09 10.89
C ASP A 217 13.16 9.21 11.23
N LEU A 218 13.35 7.89 11.31
CA LEU A 218 12.27 6.93 11.59
C LEU A 218 12.11 6.69 13.09
N SER A 219 10.91 6.92 13.61
CA SER A 219 10.56 6.63 15.01
C SER A 219 9.94 5.24 15.21
N GLY A 220 9.53 4.57 14.14
CA GLY A 220 8.88 3.27 14.21
C GLY A 220 8.76 2.61 12.85
N LEU A 221 8.47 1.31 12.86
CA LEU A 221 8.29 0.49 11.65
C LEU A 221 7.09 -0.42 11.83
N GLN A 222 6.13 -0.34 10.91
CA GLN A 222 5.06 -1.33 10.77
C GLN A 222 5.49 -2.36 9.72
N MET A 223 5.65 -3.61 10.14
CA MET A 223 6.08 -4.70 9.27
C MET A 223 4.89 -5.46 8.69
N HIS A 224 5.14 -6.26 7.63
CA HIS A 224 4.12 -7.16 7.09
C HIS A 224 3.66 -8.19 8.13
N GLY A 225 4.60 -8.73 8.92
CA GLY A 225 4.32 -9.42 10.19
C GLY A 225 3.33 -10.58 10.08
N THR A 226 3.52 -11.50 9.14
CA THR A 226 2.59 -12.61 8.93
C THR A 226 2.67 -13.70 9.99
N GLY A 227 3.63 -13.64 10.93
CA GLY A 227 3.81 -14.70 11.93
C GLY A 227 4.31 -16.00 11.33
N THR A 228 5.02 -15.94 10.20
CA THR A 228 5.65 -17.11 9.56
C THR A 228 7.12 -17.21 9.99
N ALA A 229 7.57 -18.39 10.41
CA ALA A 229 8.95 -18.58 10.90
C ALA A 229 10.04 -18.06 9.94
N LEU A 230 9.87 -18.27 8.62
CA LEU A 230 10.82 -17.78 7.62
C LEU A 230 10.67 -16.28 7.35
N GLY A 231 9.43 -15.78 7.22
CA GLY A 231 9.15 -14.39 6.92
C GLY A 231 9.62 -13.45 8.02
N GLU A 232 9.35 -13.78 9.29
CA GLU A 232 9.75 -12.95 10.43
C GLU A 232 11.28 -12.80 10.55
N ARG A 233 12.04 -13.87 10.25
CA ARG A 233 13.52 -13.81 10.23
C ARG A 233 14.05 -12.86 9.15
N LEU A 234 13.42 -12.85 7.98
CA LEU A 234 13.84 -12.00 6.86
C LEU A 234 13.41 -10.55 7.05
N CYS A 235 12.15 -10.30 7.44
CA CYS A 235 11.66 -8.96 7.74
C CYS A 235 12.44 -8.32 8.88
N SER A 236 12.73 -9.07 9.96
CA SER A 236 13.55 -8.55 11.07
C SER A 236 14.99 -8.26 10.65
N SER A 237 15.59 -9.06 9.77
CA SER A 237 16.92 -8.78 9.21
C SER A 237 16.93 -7.50 8.37
N ALA A 238 15.93 -7.31 7.50
CA ALA A 238 15.80 -6.10 6.69
C ALA A 238 15.59 -4.84 7.57
N ALA A 239 14.73 -4.93 8.58
CA ALA A 239 14.50 -3.86 9.56
C ALA A 239 15.79 -3.52 10.33
N LYS A 240 16.51 -4.53 10.83
CA LYS A 240 17.80 -4.35 11.51
C LYS A 240 18.85 -3.71 10.62
N CYS A 241 18.91 -4.08 9.34
CA CYS A 241 19.82 -3.45 8.37
C CYS A 241 19.55 -1.94 8.27
N LEU A 242 18.29 -1.53 8.19
CA LEU A 242 17.90 -0.12 8.14
C LEU A 242 18.30 0.62 9.44
N CYS A 243 18.01 0.06 10.61
CA CYS A 243 18.37 0.65 11.90
C CYS A 243 19.90 0.68 12.15
N ALA A 244 20.62 -0.35 11.71
CA ALA A 244 22.08 -0.41 11.84
C ALA A 244 22.77 0.66 10.98
N VAL A 245 22.24 0.96 9.80
CA VAL A 245 22.68 2.09 8.98
C VAL A 245 22.44 3.42 9.71
N ALA A 246 21.31 3.59 10.40
CA ALA A 246 21.05 4.77 11.24
C ALA A 246 22.14 4.97 12.32
N CYS A 247 22.43 3.90 13.06
CA CYS A 247 23.42 3.91 14.14
C CYS A 247 24.85 4.15 13.63
N ALA A 248 25.21 3.56 12.48
CA ALA A 248 26.52 3.77 11.86
C ALA A 248 26.69 5.20 11.31
N MET A 249 25.62 5.81 10.79
CA MET A 249 25.64 7.20 10.33
C MET A 249 25.77 8.17 11.50
N GLN A 250 25.00 8.00 12.59
CA GLN A 250 25.14 8.80 13.82
C GLN A 250 26.55 8.73 14.42
N ARG A 251 27.19 7.55 14.41
CA ARG A 251 28.58 7.42 14.85
C ARG A 251 29.57 8.14 13.95
N ARG A 252 29.33 8.20 12.63
CA ARG A 252 30.19 8.91 11.68
C ARG A 252 30.02 10.43 11.78
N THR A 253 28.81 10.95 11.96
CA THR A 253 28.60 12.40 12.23
C THR A 253 29.25 12.80 13.54
N LEU A 254 29.06 12.02 14.63
CA LEU A 254 29.74 12.28 15.90
C LEU A 254 31.27 12.23 15.78
N GLN A 255 31.83 11.29 15.00
CA GLN A 255 33.27 11.23 14.75
C GLN A 255 33.79 12.37 13.85
N HIS A 256 32.98 12.85 12.91
CA HIS A 256 33.32 13.97 12.04
C HIS A 256 33.28 15.30 12.81
N ASP A 257 32.28 15.50 13.66
CA ASP A 257 32.15 16.68 14.53
C ASP A 257 33.24 16.71 15.61
N MET A 258 33.61 15.54 16.16
CA MET A 258 34.71 15.45 17.12
C MET A 258 36.08 15.72 16.47
N LYS A 259 36.32 15.29 15.22
CA LYS A 259 37.53 15.66 14.47
C LYS A 259 37.55 17.14 14.09
N ALA A 260 36.40 17.72 13.72
CA ALA A 260 36.29 19.16 13.44
C ALA A 260 36.54 20.00 14.70
N CYS A 261 36.07 19.55 15.87
CA CYS A 261 36.31 20.20 17.15
C CYS A 261 37.78 20.08 17.60
N MET A 262 38.43 18.93 17.36
CA MET A 262 39.87 18.75 17.66
C MET A 262 40.82 19.41 16.66
N ALA A 263 40.36 19.76 15.45
CA ALA A 263 41.13 20.53 14.47
C ALA A 263 41.00 22.06 14.66
N ALA A 264 40.04 22.49 15.47
CA ALA A 264 39.79 23.88 15.83
C ALA A 264 40.34 24.27 17.22
N ALA A 265 41.04 23.35 17.89
CA ALA A 265 41.78 23.55 19.13
C ALA A 265 43.28 23.45 18.87
#